data_AF-X1I6M5-F1
#
_entry.id   AF-X1I6M5-F1
#
_cell.length_a   1.000
_cell.length_b   1.000
_cell.length_c   1.000
_cell.angle_alpha   90.00
_cell.angle_beta   90.00
_cell.angle_gamma   90.00
#
_symmetry.space_group_name_H-M   'P 1'
#
loop_
_entity.id
_entity.type
_entity.pdbx_description
1 polymer ?
#
loop_
_entity_poly.entity_id
_entity_poly.type
_entity_poly.pdbx_seq_one_letter_code
_entity_poly.pdbx_strand_id
1 'polypeptide(L)'
;MFIDYDPTGAVMGMMMMILISAIILGCILPIILCVWVYRDAEKRGMDNTIWLLIVLLTGCIGCIIYLIVRKPIGGEPKAPPSYTAPTTAQATTPYEERAPIPPETEKSIEKGKK
;
A
#
# COMPACT_ATOMS: atom_id res chain seq x y z
N MET A 1 -24.79 12.97 57.88
CA MET A 1 -25.31 12.35 56.66
C MET A 1 -24.30 11.29 56.26
N PHE A 2 -24.54 10.04 56.64
CA PHE A 2 -23.69 8.92 56.22
C PHE A 2 -24.04 8.63 54.76
N ILE A 3 -23.04 8.66 53.88
CA ILE A 3 -23.21 8.17 52.51
C ILE A 3 -23.24 6.66 52.64
N ASP A 4 -24.44 6.07 52.61
CA ASP A 4 -24.58 4.62 52.55
C ASP A 4 -23.93 4.17 51.23
N TYR A 5 -22.75 3.57 51.33
CA TYR A 5 -22.05 3.00 50.19
C TYR A 5 -22.83 1.76 49.75
N ASP A 6 -23.59 1.89 48.66
CA ASP A 6 -24.14 0.73 47.97
C ASP A 6 -23.05 0.15 47.05
N PRO A 7 -22.39 -0.95 47.44
CA PRO A 7 -21.36 -1.56 46.61
C PRO A 7 -21.93 -2.00 45.26
N THR A 8 -23.21 -2.37 45.19
CA THR A 8 -23.85 -2.92 43.99
C THR A 8 -23.92 -1.89 42.87
N GLY A 9 -24.35 -0.67 43.17
CA GLY A 9 -24.32 0.44 42.22
C GLY A 9 -22.90 0.77 41.74
N ALA A 10 -21.92 0.72 42.65
CA ALA A 10 -20.52 1.01 42.33
C ALA A 10 -19.90 -0.04 41.39
N VAL A 11 -20.10 -1.36 41.64
CA VAL A 11 -19.62 -2.40 40.71
C VAL A 11 -20.33 -2.35 39.37
N MET A 12 -21.64 -2.08 39.35
CA MET A 12 -22.39 -1.98 38.08
C MET A 12 -21.91 -0.79 37.24
N GLY A 13 -21.65 0.35 37.87
CA GLY A 13 -21.05 1.52 37.22
C GLY A 13 -19.63 1.25 36.69
N MET A 14 -18.79 0.58 37.49
CA MET A 14 -17.45 0.20 37.06
C MET A 14 -17.47 -0.77 35.87
N MET A 15 -18.35 -1.77 35.88
CA MET A 15 -18.52 -2.69 34.75
C MET A 15 -18.96 -1.96 33.48
N MET A 16 -19.89 -1.01 33.58
CA MET A 16 -20.32 -0.21 32.43
C MET A 16 -19.18 0.65 31.86
N MET A 17 -18.36 1.26 32.71
CA MET A 17 -17.19 2.04 32.25
C MET A 17 -16.16 1.15 31.55
N ILE A 18 -15.91 -0.06 32.05
CA ILE A 18 -15.01 -1.04 31.41
C ILE A 18 -15.58 -1.47 30.05
N LEU A 19 -16.88 -1.77 29.95
CA LEU A 19 -17.49 -2.16 28.68
C LEU A 19 -17.43 -1.03 27.64
N ILE A 20 -17.74 0.20 28.04
CA ILE A 20 -17.67 1.38 27.15
C ILE A 20 -16.24 1.60 26.68
N SER A 21 -15.26 1.57 27.59
CA SER A 21 -13.84 1.71 27.22
C SER A 21 -13.36 0.59 26.31
N ALA A 22 -13.77 -0.66 26.54
CA ALA A 22 -13.44 -1.79 25.67
C ALA A 22 -14.02 -1.62 24.26
N ILE A 23 -15.25 -1.10 24.13
CA ILE A 23 -15.85 -0.80 22.83
C ILE A 23 -15.09 0.33 22.13
N ILE A 24 -14.78 1.41 22.85
CA ILE A 24 -14.02 2.55 22.30
C ILE A 24 -12.65 2.08 21.81
N LEU A 25 -11.90 1.35 22.63
CA LEU A 25 -10.60 0.79 22.25
C LEU A 25 -10.74 -0.20 21.10
N GLY A 26 -11.75 -1.07 21.15
CA GLY A 26 -12.04 -2.08 20.12
C GLY A 26 -12.47 -1.48 18.78
N CYS A 27 -13.01 -0.27 18.74
CA CYS A 27 -13.37 0.42 17.51
C CYS A 27 -12.26 1.35 17.00
N ILE A 28 -11.59 2.08 17.89
CA ILE A 28 -10.56 3.06 17.49
C ILE A 28 -9.28 2.35 17.02
N LEU A 29 -8.83 1.32 17.73
CA LEU A 29 -7.60 0.59 17.38
C LEU A 29 -7.64 0.01 15.96
N PRO A 30 -8.66 -0.74 15.52
CA PRO A 30 -8.68 -1.27 14.16
C PRO A 30 -8.81 -0.19 13.09
N ILE A 31 -9.48 0.94 13.36
CA ILE A 31 -9.55 2.05 12.39
C ILE A 31 -8.16 2.65 12.17
N ILE A 32 -7.42 2.95 13.24
CA ILE A 32 -6.05 3.46 13.15
C ILE A 32 -5.15 2.43 12.45
N LEU A 33 -5.32 1.16 12.78
CA LEU A 33 -4.59 0.05 12.17
C LEU A 33 -4.84 -0.06 10.67
N CYS A 34 -6.10 0.06 10.23
CA CYS A 34 -6.47 0.01 8.82
C CYS A 34 -5.83 1.18 8.04
N VAL A 35 -5.88 2.39 8.60
CA VAL A 35 -5.22 3.56 8.00
C VAL A 35 -3.71 3.36 7.94
N TRP A 36 -3.12 2.79 8.99
CA TRP A 36 -1.68 2.50 9.02
C TRP A 36 -1.29 1.46 7.97
N VAL A 37 -2.00 0.34 7.87
CA VAL A 37 -1.74 -0.71 6.87
C VAL A 37 -1.92 -0.19 5.45
N TYR A 38 -2.93 0.66 5.19
CA TYR A 38 -3.10 1.30 3.90
C TYR A 38 -1.85 2.11 3.52
N ARG A 39 -1.39 2.98 4.42
CA ARG A 39 -0.23 3.85 4.20
C ARG A 39 1.09 3.07 4.16
N ASP A 40 1.22 1.99 4.94
CA ASP A 40 2.40 1.13 4.94
C ASP A 40 2.49 0.32 3.64
N ALA A 41 1.36 -0.17 3.12
CA ALA A 41 1.32 -0.86 1.83
C ALA A 41 1.54 0.09 0.65
N GLU A 42 0.98 1.31 0.69
CA GLU A 42 1.20 2.35 -0.32
C GLU A 42 2.69 2.71 -0.45
N LYS A 43 3.38 2.88 0.68
CA LYS A 43 4.84 3.12 0.71
C LYS A 43 5.66 1.97 0.13
N ARG A 44 5.13 0.75 0.11
CA ARG A 44 5.83 -0.46 -0.33
C ARG A 44 5.49 -0.87 -1.77
N GLY A 45 4.58 -0.16 -2.44
CA GLY A 45 4.16 -0.47 -3.82
C GLY A 45 3.46 -1.83 -3.98
N MET A 46 3.15 -2.54 -2.90
CA MET A 46 2.42 -3.80 -2.89
C MET A 46 0.91 -3.54 -3.02
N ASP A 47 0.15 -4.53 -3.51
CA ASP A 47 -1.32 -4.46 -3.55
C ASP A 47 -1.88 -4.23 -2.15
N ASN A 48 -2.14 -2.96 -1.87
CA ASN A 48 -2.60 -2.43 -0.61
C ASN A 48 -4.02 -2.90 -0.29
N THR A 49 -4.85 -3.11 -1.31
CA THR A 49 -6.21 -3.61 -1.17
C THR A 49 -6.28 -5.01 -0.56
N ILE A 50 -5.42 -5.94 -0.99
CA ILE A 50 -5.42 -7.33 -0.50
C ILE A 50 -4.93 -7.41 0.94
N TRP A 51 -3.86 -6.69 1.28
CA TRP A 51 -3.35 -6.67 2.65
C TRP A 51 -4.30 -5.99 3.62
N LEU A 52 -4.94 -4.90 3.20
CA LEU A 52 -5.97 -4.24 3.99
C LEU A 52 -7.17 -5.16 4.21
N LEU A 53 -7.63 -5.89 3.19
CA LEU A 53 -8.76 -6.81 3.30
C LEU A 53 -8.46 -7.96 4.29
N ILE A 54 -7.26 -8.54 4.24
CA ILE A 54 -6.84 -9.61 5.17
C ILE A 54 -6.82 -9.08 6.60
N VAL A 55 -6.17 -7.92 6.83
CA VAL A 55 -6.08 -7.30 8.16
C VAL A 55 -7.45 -6.86 8.68
N LEU A 56 -8.34 -6.40 7.80
CA LEU A 56 -9.71 -6.02 8.15
C LEU A 56 -10.55 -7.22 8.60
N LEU A 57 -10.45 -8.37 7.89
CA LEU A 57 -11.21 -9.57 8.22
C LEU A 57 -10.68 -10.30 9.47
N THR A 58 -9.35 -10.31 9.67
CA THR A 58 -8.71 -11.05 10.77
C THR A 58 -8.32 -10.16 11.95
N GLY A 59 -8.55 -8.85 11.85
CA GLY A 59 -8.32 -7.86 12.89
C GLY A 59 -6.86 -7.82 13.37
N CYS A 60 -6.68 -7.87 14.68
CA CYS A 60 -5.36 -7.84 15.31
C CYS A 60 -4.44 -8.98 14.82
N ILE A 61 -4.99 -10.16 14.56
CA ILE A 61 -4.22 -11.34 14.12
C ILE A 61 -3.67 -11.11 12.72
N GLY A 62 -4.50 -10.60 11.80
CA GLY A 62 -4.06 -10.24 10.45
C GLY A 62 -2.95 -9.22 10.44
N CYS A 63 -3.01 -8.27 11.38
CA CYS A 63 -2.00 -7.24 11.47
C CYS A 63 -0.65 -7.78 11.95
N ILE A 64 -0.65 -8.76 12.86
CA ILE A 64 0.58 -9.46 13.27
C ILE A 64 1.17 -10.22 12.07
N ILE A 65 0.34 -10.94 11.31
CA ILE A 65 0.77 -11.66 10.11
C ILE A 65 1.33 -10.69 9.05
N TYR A 66 0.67 -9.56 8.83
CA TYR A 66 1.14 -8.51 7.93
C TYR A 66 2.55 -8.05 8.30
N LEU A 67 2.79 -7.79 9.59
CA LEU A 67 4.11 -7.34 10.08
C LEU A 67 5.22 -8.36 9.84
N ILE A 68 4.89 -9.66 9.85
CA ILE A 68 5.86 -10.75 9.60
C ILE A 68 6.15 -10.89 8.10
N VAL A 69 5.11 -10.84 7.26
CA VAL A 69 5.25 -11.05 5.80
C VAL A 69 5.68 -9.79 5.05
N ARG A 70 5.58 -8.60 5.69
CA ARG A 70 5.90 -7.33 5.03
C ARG A 70 7.30 -7.37 4.41
N LYS A 71 7.39 -7.05 3.13
CA LYS A 71 8.68 -6.89 2.43
C LYS A 71 9.37 -5.62 2.94
N PRO A 72 10.71 -5.57 3.04
CA PRO A 72 11.44 -4.36 3.46
C PRO A 72 11.13 -3.16 2.56
N ILE A 73 11.21 -1.95 3.14
CA ILE A 73 10.96 -0.69 2.44
C ILE A 73 12.07 -0.53 1.39
N GLY A 74 11.70 -0.49 0.10
CA GLY A 74 12.66 -0.51 -1.01
C GLY A 74 12.14 -1.18 -2.29
N GLY A 75 10.90 -1.66 -2.31
CA GLY A 75 10.21 -1.97 -3.57
C GLY A 75 10.01 -0.69 -4.36
N GLU A 76 10.39 -0.72 -5.63
CA GLU A 76 10.52 0.41 -6.54
C GLU A 76 9.41 1.45 -6.41
N PRO A 77 9.72 2.76 -6.52
CA PRO A 77 8.71 3.81 -6.54
C PRO A 77 7.65 3.45 -7.57
N LYS A 78 6.41 3.20 -7.13
CA LYS A 78 5.30 3.05 -8.06
C LYS A 78 5.18 4.38 -8.79
N ALA A 79 5.59 4.39 -10.06
CA ALA A 79 5.50 5.57 -10.90
C ALA A 79 4.07 6.14 -10.76
N PRO A 80 3.91 7.47 -10.65
CA PRO A 80 2.58 8.09 -10.51
C PRO A 80 1.66 7.54 -11.60
N PRO A 81 0.35 7.37 -11.32
CA PRO A 81 -0.59 6.84 -12.31
C PRO A 81 -0.41 7.65 -13.59
N SER A 82 -0.04 6.95 -14.66
CA SER A 82 0.32 7.54 -15.95
C SER A 82 -0.88 8.31 -16.49
N TYR A 83 -0.96 9.58 -16.13
CA TYR A 83 -1.77 10.58 -16.79
C TYR A 83 -0.77 11.48 -17.49
N THR A 84 -0.53 11.21 -18.78
CA THR A 84 0.28 12.00 -19.72
C THR A 84 1.80 11.79 -19.68
N ALA A 85 2.28 10.81 -20.45
CA ALA A 85 2.97 11.09 -21.71
C ALA A 85 3.23 9.76 -22.43
N PRO A 86 2.80 9.56 -23.69
CA PRO A 86 3.46 8.56 -24.52
C PRO A 86 4.90 9.04 -24.72
N THR A 87 5.85 8.11 -24.82
CA THR A 87 7.24 8.30 -25.34
C THR A 87 8.35 8.06 -24.29
N THR A 88 8.87 6.84 -24.33
CA THR A 88 10.29 6.53 -24.57
C THR A 88 11.34 7.12 -23.61
N ALA A 89 11.83 6.33 -22.64
CA ALA A 89 13.22 6.37 -22.15
C ALA A 89 13.51 5.35 -21.02
N GLN A 90 13.35 4.03 -21.24
CA GLN A 90 14.07 3.05 -20.40
C GLN A 90 14.78 2.03 -21.29
N ALA A 91 16.11 2.17 -21.29
CA ALA A 91 17.06 1.41 -22.04
C ALA A 91 17.49 0.16 -21.25
N THR A 92 17.31 -1.02 -21.84
CA THR A 92 18.18 -2.19 -21.66
C THR A 92 18.57 -2.67 -23.06
N THR A 93 19.81 -2.43 -23.46
CA THR A 93 20.42 -2.92 -24.71
C THR A 93 21.12 -4.26 -24.43
N PRO A 94 21.16 -5.26 -25.36
CA PRO A 94 22.02 -5.11 -26.55
C PRO A 94 21.53 -5.84 -27.85
N TYR A 95 21.43 -5.06 -28.94
CA TYR A 95 21.67 -5.42 -30.36
C TYR A 95 20.86 -6.46 -31.19
N GLU A 96 19.64 -6.93 -30.90
CA GLU A 96 19.03 -7.90 -31.86
C GLU A 96 17.50 -7.81 -32.04
N GLU A 97 17.02 -6.94 -32.95
CA GLU A 97 15.91 -7.18 -33.91
C GLU A 97 15.63 -5.89 -34.74
N ARG A 98 16.45 -5.67 -35.77
CA ARG A 98 16.15 -4.88 -37.00
C ARG A 98 15.50 -3.48 -36.88
N ALA A 99 16.33 -2.44 -36.74
CA ALA A 99 15.94 -1.10 -37.21
C ALA A 99 15.96 -1.06 -38.76
N PRO A 100 14.92 -0.56 -39.45
CA PRO A 100 14.97 -0.29 -40.88
C PRO A 100 16.06 0.75 -41.18
N ILE A 101 16.90 0.43 -42.16
CA ILE A 101 17.91 1.32 -42.75
C ILE A 101 17.29 2.68 -43.13
N PRO A 102 17.89 3.82 -42.73
CA PRO A 102 17.45 5.14 -43.19
C PRO A 102 17.56 5.27 -44.71
N PRO A 103 16.62 5.97 -45.38
CA PRO A 103 16.56 6.08 -46.85
C PRO A 103 17.69 6.90 -47.49
N GLU A 104 18.70 7.34 -46.73
CA GLU A 104 19.80 8.17 -47.25
C GLU A 104 20.91 7.36 -47.94
N THR A 105 21.01 6.05 -47.65
CA THR A 105 22.03 5.19 -48.27
C THR A 105 21.74 4.90 -49.75
N GLU A 106 20.47 4.95 -50.20
CA GLU A 106 20.12 4.76 -51.62
C GLU A 106 20.60 5.92 -52.52
N LYS A 107 20.50 7.17 -52.05
CA LYS A 107 20.86 8.34 -52.88
C LYS A 107 22.36 8.46 -53.15
N SER A 108 23.19 7.84 -52.33
CA SER A 108 24.65 7.85 -52.50
C SER A 108 25.12 6.83 -53.55
N ILE A 109 24.38 5.72 -53.72
CA ILE A 109 24.72 4.67 -54.68
C ILE A 109 24.37 5.11 -56.12
N GLU A 110 23.30 5.88 -56.30
CA GLU A 110 22.89 6.37 -57.63
C GLU A 110 23.82 7.47 -58.18
N LYS A 111 24.46 8.27 -57.31
CA LYS A 111 25.33 9.37 -57.74
C LYS A 111 26.75 8.92 -58.15
N GLY A 112 27.16 7.71 -57.79
CA GLY A 112 28.46 7.13 -58.17
C GLY A 112 28.46 6.33 -59.48
N LYS A 113 27.31 6.19 -60.15
CA LYS A 113 27.14 5.43 -61.41
C LYS A 113 26.79 6.34 -62.59
N LYS A 114 27.40 7.54 -62.63
CA LYS A 114 27.44 8.42 -63.80
C LYS A 114 28.87 8.84 -64.07
#